data_AF-A0AAW3ZXG7-F1
#
_entry.id   AF-A0AAW3ZXG7-F1
#
_cell.length_a   1.000
_cell.length_b   1.000
_cell.length_c   1.000
_cell.angle_alpha   90.00
_cell.angle_beta   90.00
_cell.angle_gamma   90.00
#
_symmetry.space_group_name_H-M   'P 1'
#
loop_
_entity.id
_entity.type
_entity.pdbx_description
1 polymer ?
#
loop_
_entity_poly.entity_id
_entity_poly.type
_entity_poly.pdbx_seq_one_letter_code
_entity_poly.pdbx_strand_id
1 'polypeptide(L)'
;MSENLLNLAQNFNHENENKILNLIAKGEFTDEEIKALLDLNKKDINIALSKHTNLKDEFIEILIENSVYMVVSNIIKFQNLNEKNREKLIDKVTKMPEFYKDVIRDLKEGKW
;
A
#
# COMPACT_ATOMS: atom_id res chain seq x y z
N MET A 1 3.04 11.94 -25.63
CA MET A 1 2.99 10.53 -25.20
C MET A 1 2.84 10.54 -23.69
N SER A 2 1.76 9.96 -23.15
CA SER A 2 1.70 9.70 -21.72
C SER A 2 2.87 8.77 -21.38
N GLU A 3 3.83 9.23 -20.56
CA GLU A 3 4.84 8.34 -20.00
C GLU A 3 4.09 7.20 -19.30
N ASN A 4 4.26 5.98 -19.80
CA ASN A 4 3.57 4.81 -19.28
C ASN A 4 4.23 4.44 -17.94
N LEU A 5 3.44 4.40 -16.85
CA LEU A 5 3.91 4.05 -15.51
C LEU A 5 4.62 2.69 -15.51
N LEU A 6 4.14 1.75 -16.33
CA LEU A 6 4.74 0.44 -16.51
C LEU A 6 6.18 0.53 -17.01
N ASN A 7 6.47 1.43 -17.95
CA ASN A 7 7.82 1.66 -18.46
C ASN A 7 8.72 2.26 -17.38
N LEU A 8 8.20 3.22 -16.62
CA LEU A 8 8.94 3.82 -15.50
C LEU A 8 9.26 2.79 -14.41
N ALA A 9 8.32 1.90 -14.09
CA ALA A 9 8.54 0.80 -13.16
C ALA A 9 9.57 -0.20 -13.69
N GLN A 10 9.47 -0.63 -14.96
CA GLN A 10 10.43 -1.57 -15.56
C GLN A 10 11.85 -1.01 -15.66
N ASN A 11 11.98 0.30 -15.85
CA ASN A 11 13.26 1.01 -15.93
C ASN A 11 13.52 1.86 -14.68
N PHE A 12 13.11 1.37 -13.52
CA PHE A 12 13.21 2.10 -12.25
C PHE A 12 14.63 2.60 -11.98
N ASN A 13 14.74 3.87 -11.61
CA ASN A 13 15.96 4.49 -11.11
C ASN A 13 15.60 5.61 -10.12
N HIS A 14 16.58 6.10 -9.36
CA HIS A 14 16.32 7.13 -8.35
C HIS A 14 15.81 8.45 -8.96
N GLU A 15 16.13 8.75 -10.22
CA GLU A 15 15.67 9.98 -10.88
C GLU A 15 14.19 9.91 -11.24
N ASN A 16 13.69 8.71 -11.58
CA ASN A 16 12.30 8.50 -11.97
C ASN A 16 11.38 8.10 -10.81
N GLU A 17 11.92 7.77 -9.62
CA GLU A 17 11.12 7.47 -8.43
C GLU A 17 10.14 8.61 -8.10
N ASN A 18 10.60 9.86 -8.11
CA ASN A 18 9.74 11.02 -7.87
C ASN A 18 8.63 11.16 -8.94
N LYS A 19 8.92 10.80 -10.19
CA LYS A 19 7.91 10.80 -11.25
C LYS A 19 6.86 9.73 -10.99
N ILE A 20 7.28 8.53 -10.61
CA ILE A 20 6.39 7.43 -10.24
C ILE A 20 5.49 7.83 -9.07
N LEU A 21 6.04 8.41 -8.00
CA LEU A 21 5.26 8.88 -6.86
C LEU A 21 4.22 9.94 -7.25
N ASN A 22 4.62 10.90 -8.10
CA ASN A 22 3.71 11.92 -8.62
C ASN A 22 2.60 11.35 -9.51
N LEU A 23 2.88 10.27 -10.24
CA LEU A 23 1.87 9.56 -11.02
C LEU A 23 0.93 8.81 -10.08
N ILE A 24 1.45 8.07 -9.09
CA ILE A 24 0.64 7.35 -8.08
C ILE A 24 -0.37 8.28 -7.41
N ALA A 25 0.06 9.48 -7.02
CA ALA A 25 -0.80 10.47 -6.38
C ALA A 25 -1.94 11.01 -7.29
N LYS A 26 -1.84 10.86 -8.61
CA LYS A 26 -2.87 11.26 -9.57
C LYS A 26 -3.96 10.20 -9.78
N GLY A 27 -3.73 8.98 -9.32
CA GLY A 27 -4.75 7.93 -9.25
C GLY A 27 -4.89 7.06 -10.51
N GLU A 28 -5.79 6.08 -10.38
CA GLU A 28 -6.19 4.98 -11.27
C GLU A 28 -5.06 4.31 -12.08
N PHE A 29 -4.75 3.07 -11.69
CA PHE A 29 -3.74 2.23 -12.31
C PHE A 29 -4.37 0.91 -12.72
N THR A 30 -3.83 0.33 -13.77
CA THR A 30 -4.09 -1.06 -14.14
C THR A 30 -3.47 -2.01 -13.11
N ASP A 31 -4.00 -3.23 -13.03
CA ASP A 31 -3.44 -4.27 -12.17
C ASP A 31 -1.99 -4.59 -12.52
N GLU A 32 -1.66 -4.53 -13.82
CA GLU A 32 -0.31 -4.75 -14.34
C GLU A 32 0.66 -3.68 -13.84
N GLU A 33 0.24 -2.42 -13.83
CA GLU A 33 1.00 -1.30 -13.28
C GLU A 33 1.18 -1.42 -11.77
N ILE A 34 0.12 -1.76 -11.02
CA ILE A 34 0.21 -1.96 -9.57
C ILE A 34 1.18 -3.09 -9.25
N LYS A 35 1.06 -4.21 -9.97
CA LYS A 35 1.97 -5.36 -9.79
C LYS A 35 3.42 -4.97 -10.05
N ALA A 36 3.69 -4.30 -11.17
CA ALA A 36 5.03 -3.84 -11.51
C ALA A 36 5.61 -2.89 -10.45
N LEU A 37 4.78 -2.03 -9.85
CA LEU A 37 5.19 -1.15 -8.76
C LEU A 37 5.46 -1.89 -7.45
N LEU A 38 4.65 -2.90 -7.10
CA LEU A 38 4.87 -3.74 -5.93
C LEU A 38 6.15 -4.58 -6.05
N ASP A 39 6.45 -5.08 -7.25
CA ASP A 39 7.67 -5.85 -7.54
C ASP A 39 8.96 -5.04 -7.31
N LEU A 40 8.90 -3.71 -7.35
CA LEU A 40 10.03 -2.84 -7.00
C LEU A 40 10.41 -2.92 -5.51
N ASN A 41 9.46 -3.33 -4.65
CA ASN A 41 9.59 -3.42 -3.21
C ASN A 41 10.17 -2.14 -2.56
N LYS A 42 9.76 -0.97 -3.07
CA LYS A 42 10.21 0.34 -2.57
C LYS A 42 9.24 0.85 -1.52
N LYS A 43 9.79 1.20 -0.35
CA LYS A 43 9.02 1.68 0.80
C LYS A 43 8.10 2.84 0.43
N ASP A 44 8.63 3.87 -0.23
CA ASP A 44 7.88 5.08 -0.53
C ASP A 44 6.80 4.86 -1.61
N ILE A 45 7.06 3.97 -2.57
CA ILE A 45 6.07 3.51 -3.55
C ILE A 45 4.92 2.75 -2.84
N ASN A 46 5.24 1.82 -1.95
CA ASN A 46 4.22 1.07 -1.19
C ASN A 46 3.37 1.98 -0.30
N ILE A 47 4.00 3.01 0.29
CA ILE A 47 3.28 4.06 1.06
C ILE A 47 2.33 4.84 0.15
N ALA A 48 2.78 5.22 -1.04
CA ALA A 48 1.96 5.97 -1.98
C ALA A 48 0.78 5.12 -2.49
N LEU A 49 1.03 3.86 -2.87
CA LEU A 49 -0.01 2.92 -3.31
C LEU A 49 -1.09 2.76 -2.25
N SER A 50 -0.71 2.38 -1.03
CA SER A 50 -1.66 2.17 0.08
C SER A 50 -2.52 3.39 0.44
N LYS A 51 -2.13 4.60 0.03
CA LYS A 51 -2.83 5.84 0.32
C LYS A 51 -3.68 6.37 -0.84
N HIS A 52 -3.18 6.23 -2.07
CA HIS A 52 -3.72 6.96 -3.23
C HIS A 52 -4.43 6.07 -4.24
N THR A 53 -4.43 4.75 -4.05
CA THR A 53 -5.05 3.80 -4.98
C THR A 53 -6.12 2.99 -4.27
N ASN A 54 -7.11 2.50 -5.02
CA ASN A 54 -8.05 1.50 -4.55
C ASN A 54 -7.50 0.11 -4.93
N LEU A 55 -6.79 -0.51 -4.01
CA LEU A 55 -6.11 -1.78 -4.28
C LEU A 55 -7.10 -2.94 -4.24
N LYS A 56 -6.89 -3.90 -5.15
CA LYS A 56 -7.54 -5.21 -5.04
C LYS A 56 -7.04 -5.96 -3.81
N ASP A 57 -7.88 -6.86 -3.31
CA ASP A 57 -7.59 -7.64 -2.11
C ASP A 57 -6.25 -8.39 -2.19
N GLU A 58 -5.90 -8.95 -3.35
CA GLU A 58 -4.63 -9.64 -3.57
C GLU A 58 -3.39 -8.73 -3.39
N PHE A 59 -3.49 -7.47 -3.80
CA PHE A 59 -2.40 -6.49 -3.62
C PHE A 59 -2.32 -6.00 -2.18
N ILE A 60 -3.46 -5.88 -1.50
CA ILE A 60 -3.53 -5.58 -0.07
C ILE A 60 -2.83 -6.70 0.72
N GLU A 61 -3.09 -7.97 0.40
CA GLU A 61 -2.44 -9.11 1.05
C GLU A 61 -0.91 -9.05 0.95
N ILE A 62 -0.39 -8.77 -0.25
CA ILE A 62 1.06 -8.60 -0.49
C ILE A 62 1.62 -7.49 0.39
N LEU A 63 0.93 -6.34 0.44
CA LEU A 63 1.38 -5.23 1.26
C LEU A 63 1.35 -5.58 2.74
N ILE A 64 0.31 -6.23 3.27
CA ILE A 64 0.23 -6.58 4.71
C ILE A 64 1.44 -7.38 5.16
N GLU A 65 1.91 -8.35 4.37
CA GLU A 65 2.98 -9.25 4.79
C GLU A 65 4.32 -8.51 4.99
N ASN A 66 4.69 -7.62 4.07
CA ASN A 66 6.04 -7.04 3.99
C ASN A 66 6.10 -5.52 4.22
N SER A 67 5.07 -4.95 4.85
CA SER A 67 4.94 -3.50 5.02
C SER A 67 5.56 -2.92 6.29
N VAL A 68 6.03 -1.68 6.15
CA VAL A 68 6.32 -0.78 7.27
C VAL A 68 5.03 -0.25 7.91
N TYR A 69 5.14 0.27 9.13
CA TYR A 69 4.02 0.86 9.89
C TYR A 69 3.10 1.76 9.06
N MET A 70 3.69 2.68 8.29
CA MET A 70 2.93 3.67 7.53
C MET A 70 2.01 3.02 6.49
N VAL A 71 2.47 1.96 5.83
CA VAL A 71 1.65 1.22 4.85
C VAL A 71 0.50 0.51 5.55
N VAL A 72 0.76 -0.15 6.69
CA VAL A 72 -0.29 -0.79 7.49
C VAL A 72 -1.34 0.23 7.95
N SER A 73 -0.90 1.40 8.43
CA SER A 73 -1.79 2.47 8.85
C SER A 73 -2.63 3.02 7.69
N ASN A 74 -2.03 3.18 6.51
CA ASN A 74 -2.73 3.63 5.31
C ASN A 74 -3.75 2.61 4.82
N ILE A 75 -3.41 1.32 4.82
CA ILE A 75 -4.33 0.24 4.44
C ILE A 75 -5.61 0.31 5.27
N ILE A 76 -5.48 0.45 6.59
CA ILE A 76 -6.62 0.52 7.49
C ILE A 76 -7.47 1.78 7.28
N LYS A 77 -6.85 2.90 6.90
CA LYS A 77 -7.53 4.21 6.78
C LYS A 77 -8.17 4.46 5.42
N PHE A 78 -7.60 3.90 4.35
CA PHE A 78 -7.93 4.32 2.98
C PHE A 78 -8.41 3.17 2.09
N GLN A 79 -8.20 1.92 2.47
CA GLN A 79 -8.57 0.77 1.65
C GLN A 79 -9.90 0.16 2.09
N ASN A 80 -10.65 -0.37 1.13
CA ASN A 80 -11.80 -1.19 1.44
C ASN A 80 -11.34 -2.62 1.72
N LEU A 81 -11.42 -3.03 2.99
CA LEU A 81 -10.91 -4.33 3.42
C LEU A 81 -12.04 -5.36 3.49
N ASN A 82 -11.85 -6.50 2.81
CA ASN A 82 -12.65 -7.68 3.07
C ASN A 82 -12.31 -8.30 4.45
N GLU A 83 -13.11 -9.30 4.88
CA GLU A 83 -12.93 -9.98 6.17
C GLU A 83 -11.55 -10.63 6.32
N LYS A 84 -11.08 -11.33 5.28
CA LYS A 84 -9.76 -12.00 5.26
C LYS A 84 -8.61 -11.01 5.48
N ASN A 85 -8.65 -9.86 4.82
CA ASN A 85 -7.65 -8.79 4.96
C ASN A 85 -7.69 -8.15 6.34
N ARG A 86 -8.89 -7.98 6.91
CA ARG A 86 -9.08 -7.51 8.29
C ARG A 86 -8.44 -8.48 9.29
N GLU A 87 -8.69 -9.78 9.16
CA GLU A 87 -8.09 -10.80 10.03
C GLU A 87 -6.55 -10.81 9.95
N LYS A 88 -5.99 -10.78 8.73
CA LYS A 88 -4.52 -10.71 8.53
C LYS A 88 -3.91 -9.47 9.19
N LEU A 89 -4.56 -8.31 9.07
CA LEU A 89 -4.11 -7.07 9.72
C LEU A 89 -4.15 -7.19 11.23
N ILE A 90 -5.24 -7.72 11.80
CA ILE A 90 -5.39 -7.93 13.24
C ILE A 90 -4.28 -8.85 13.76
N ASP A 91 -4.02 -9.98 13.09
CA ASP A 91 -2.92 -10.89 13.46
C ASP A 91 -1.56 -10.18 13.41
N LYS A 92 -1.28 -9.41 12.35
CA LYS A 92 -0.03 -8.64 12.24
C LYS A 92 0.14 -7.61 13.36
N VAL A 93 -0.88 -6.79 13.64
CA VAL A 93 -0.76 -5.70 14.62
C VAL A 93 -0.72 -6.19 16.05
N THR A 94 -1.45 -7.27 16.36
CA THR A 94 -1.49 -7.86 17.71
C THR A 94 -0.20 -8.60 18.08
N LYS A 95 0.59 -9.05 17.10
CA LYS A 95 1.95 -9.57 17.33
C LYS A 95 2.94 -8.51 17.81
N MET A 96 2.68 -7.23 17.56
CA MET A 96 3.55 -6.10 17.97
C MET A 96 2.71 -4.93 18.53
N PRO A 97 2.04 -5.12 19.68
CA PRO A 97 0.99 -4.21 20.14
C PRO A 97 1.50 -2.81 20.50
N GLU A 98 2.71 -2.69 21.06
CA GLU A 98 3.31 -1.38 21.38
C GLU A 98 3.63 -0.58 20.12
N PHE A 99 4.10 -1.26 19.07
CA PHE A 99 4.43 -0.62 17.80
C PHE A 99 3.17 -0.16 17.04
N TYR A 100 2.07 -0.89 17.17
CA TYR A 100 0.79 -0.59 16.51
C TYR A 100 -0.28 -0.01 17.43
N LYS A 101 0.08 0.54 18.60
CA LYS A 101 -0.89 0.98 19.62
C LYS A 101 -1.98 1.92 19.09
N ASP A 102 -1.61 2.86 18.22
CA ASP A 102 -2.56 3.83 17.65
C ASP A 102 -3.49 3.17 16.64
N VAL A 103 -2.96 2.25 15.83
CA VAL A 103 -3.74 1.45 14.89
C VAL A 103 -4.73 0.55 15.64
N ILE A 104 -4.27 -0.13 16.70
CA ILE A 104 -5.11 -0.99 17.53
C ILE A 104 -6.21 -0.18 18.22
N ARG A 105 -5.92 1.06 18.66
CA ARG A 105 -6.94 1.96 19.19
C ARG A 105 -8.01 2.28 18.14
N ASP A 106 -7.59 2.68 16.94
CA ASP A 106 -8.52 3.03 15.86
C ASP A 106 -9.40 1.82 15.46
N LEU A 107 -8.85 0.60 15.47
CA LEU A 107 -9.60 -0.64 15.25
C LEU A 107 -10.68 -0.87 16.32
N LYS A 108 -10.36 -0.68 17.61
CA LYS A 108 -11.31 -0.86 18.72
C LYS A 108 -12.45 0.16 18.70
N GLU A 109 -12.19 1.35 18.18
CA GLU A 109 -13.18 2.42 18.05
C GLU A 109 -14.07 2.27 16.81
N GLY A 110 -13.89 1.20 16.02
CA GLY A 110 -14.71 0.92 14.84
C GLY A 110 -14.46 1.86 13.67
N LYS A 111 -13.29 2.50 13.59
CA LYS A 111 -12.93 3.50 12.57
C LYS A 111 -12.43 2.89 11.24
N TRP A 112 -12.81 1.64 10.96
CA TRP A 112 -12.48 0.85 9.77
C TRP A 112 -13.55 0.88 8.67
#